data_AF-A0A1G6XXB1-F1
#
_entry.id   AF-A0A1G6XXB1-F1
#
_cell.length_a   1.000
_cell.length_b   1.000
_cell.length_c   1.000
_cell.angle_alpha   90.00
_cell.angle_beta   90.00
_cell.angle_gamma   90.00
#
_symmetry.space_group_name_H-M   'P 1'
#
loop_
_entity.id
_entity.type
_entity.pdbx_description
1 polymer ?
#
loop_
_entity_poly.entity_id
_entity_poly.type
_entity_poly.pdbx_seq_one_letter_code
_entity_poly.pdbx_strand_id
1 'polypeptide(L)'
;MASFSILLVSACSPEPYPENSSLVTDKAALTRDSIAQNSENIEDSIRNSYARLASERADVCPKLIEEQGSQVIERVAEVMVNDYCDYFLYPREGQHISVATNNRQIEALLIVPALHNFANGGYKVMSYDKHIIRLSYNGATYKPQNLNYDIVMTISDNSDKEYS
;
A
#
# COMPACT_ATOMS: atom_id res chain seq x y z
N MET A 1 14.96 66.32 -23.37
CA MET A 1 14.54 67.07 -22.17
C MET A 1 13.07 67.45 -22.33
N ALA A 2 12.19 66.89 -21.51
CA ALA A 2 10.88 67.43 -21.18
C ALA A 2 10.39 66.74 -19.90
N SER A 3 9.86 67.54 -18.99
CA SER A 3 9.69 67.28 -17.56
C SER A 3 8.46 66.45 -17.20
N PHE A 4 8.56 65.84 -16.01
CA PHE A 4 7.53 65.54 -14.99
C PHE A 4 6.04 65.65 -15.37
N SER A 5 5.26 64.61 -15.01
CA SER A 5 4.07 64.79 -14.15
C SER A 5 3.61 63.46 -13.55
N ILE A 6 3.50 63.44 -12.22
CA ILE A 6 2.85 62.42 -11.41
C ILE A 6 1.34 62.68 -11.47
N LEU A 7 0.54 61.67 -11.79
CA LEU A 7 -0.91 61.70 -11.64
C LEU A 7 -1.32 60.67 -10.59
N LEU A 8 -1.64 61.18 -9.40
CA LEU A 8 -2.39 60.49 -8.36
C LEU A 8 -3.83 60.31 -8.86
N VAL A 9 -4.31 59.06 -8.93
CA VAL A 9 -5.73 58.77 -9.18
C VAL A 9 -6.33 58.05 -7.98
N SER A 10 -7.21 58.82 -7.33
CA SER A 10 -8.47 58.46 -6.68
C SER A 10 -8.58 57.17 -5.87
N ALA A 11 -8.87 57.37 -4.59
CA ALA A 11 -9.43 56.39 -3.70
C ALA A 11 -10.71 55.74 -4.27
N CYS A 12 -10.83 54.43 -4.08
CA CYS A 12 -12.09 53.71 -4.01
C CYS A 12 -12.05 52.88 -2.73
N SER A 13 -12.70 53.39 -1.68
CA SER A 13 -13.08 52.56 -0.53
C SER A 13 -14.17 51.59 -0.98
N PRO A 14 -14.05 50.28 -0.72
CA PRO A 14 -15.22 49.41 -0.71
C PRO A 14 -15.93 49.60 0.64
N GLU A 15 -17.17 50.10 0.60
CA GLU A 15 -18.10 49.85 1.71
C GLU A 15 -18.33 48.34 1.85
N PRO A 16 -18.34 47.77 3.08
CA PRO A 16 -18.62 46.36 3.29
C PRO A 16 -20.14 46.15 3.32
N TYR A 17 -20.65 45.04 2.77
CA TYR A 17 -21.81 44.23 3.23
C TYR A 17 -22.21 43.20 2.15
N PRO A 18 -22.82 42.06 2.48
CA PRO A 18 -22.67 41.23 3.67
C PRO A 18 -22.13 39.82 3.36
N GLU A 19 -21.59 39.19 4.40
CA GLU A 19 -21.25 37.78 4.48
C GLU A 19 -22.43 36.89 4.08
N ASN A 20 -22.18 35.92 3.20
CA ASN A 20 -22.85 34.60 3.16
C ASN A 20 -22.14 33.72 2.12
N SER A 21 -20.90 33.30 2.40
CA SER A 21 -20.18 32.38 1.49
C SER A 21 -19.29 31.35 2.20
N SER A 22 -19.46 31.11 3.51
CA SER A 22 -18.71 30.03 4.18
C SER A 22 -19.42 28.66 4.08
N LEU A 23 -20.75 28.63 3.98
CA LEU A 23 -21.54 27.39 4.09
C LEU A 23 -21.59 26.54 2.80
N VAL A 24 -21.26 27.12 1.64
CA VAL A 24 -21.23 26.39 0.35
C VAL A 24 -19.88 25.67 0.16
N THR A 25 -18.80 26.23 0.72
CA THR A 25 -17.44 25.69 0.59
C THR A 25 -17.28 24.40 1.40
N ASP A 26 -17.85 24.34 2.61
CA ASP A 26 -17.74 23.17 3.50
C ASP A 26 -18.52 21.96 2.98
N LYS A 27 -19.73 22.15 2.45
CA LYS A 27 -20.49 21.04 1.83
C LYS A 27 -19.83 20.51 0.56
N ALA A 28 -19.27 21.40 -0.27
CA ALA A 28 -18.56 21.00 -1.47
C ALA A 28 -17.25 20.25 -1.15
N ALA A 29 -16.52 20.67 -0.12
CA ALA A 29 -15.32 19.97 0.36
C ALA A 29 -15.65 18.59 0.92
N LEU A 30 -16.63 18.48 1.83
CA LEU A 30 -17.07 17.20 2.40
C LEU A 30 -17.59 16.23 1.33
N THR A 31 -18.27 16.75 0.31
CA THR A 31 -18.76 15.92 -0.81
C THR A 31 -17.62 15.44 -1.70
N ARG A 32 -16.59 16.26 -1.95
CA ARG A 32 -15.39 15.84 -2.70
C ARG A 32 -14.58 14.79 -1.95
N ASP A 33 -14.37 14.98 -0.65
CA ASP A 33 -13.62 14.03 0.18
C ASP A 33 -14.35 12.68 0.25
N SER A 34 -15.68 12.70 0.38
CA SER A 34 -16.50 11.47 0.32
C SER A 34 -16.41 10.76 -1.03
N ILE A 35 -16.46 11.50 -2.15
CA ILE A 35 -16.33 10.90 -3.49
C ILE A 35 -14.93 10.31 -3.68
N ALA A 36 -13.88 10.98 -3.21
CA ALA A 36 -12.50 10.50 -3.30
C ALA A 36 -12.31 9.20 -2.49
N GLN A 37 -12.74 9.18 -1.23
CA GLN A 37 -12.70 7.97 -0.39
C GLN A 37 -13.50 6.81 -1.01
N ASN A 38 -14.68 7.11 -1.57
CA ASN A 38 -15.47 6.08 -2.24
C ASN A 38 -14.76 5.52 -3.48
N SER A 39 -14.08 6.35 -4.27
CA SER A 39 -13.29 5.91 -5.42
C SER A 39 -12.14 5.00 -4.99
N GLU A 40 -11.38 5.41 -3.97
CA GLU A 40 -10.26 4.61 -3.42
C GLU A 40 -10.75 3.25 -2.90
N ASN A 41 -11.87 3.22 -2.18
CA ASN A 41 -12.47 1.99 -1.69
C ASN A 41 -12.92 1.05 -2.83
N ILE A 42 -13.48 1.60 -3.90
CA ILE A 42 -13.88 0.83 -5.08
C ILE A 42 -12.64 0.26 -5.78
N GLU A 43 -11.61 1.07 -6.00
CA GLU A 43 -10.36 0.64 -6.62
C GLU A 43 -9.69 -0.47 -5.82
N ASP A 44 -9.61 -0.32 -4.50
CA ASP A 44 -9.02 -1.34 -3.63
C ASP A 44 -9.86 -2.63 -3.60
N SER A 45 -11.19 -2.53 -3.60
CA SER A 45 -12.07 -3.69 -3.74
C SER A 45 -11.85 -4.43 -5.07
N ILE A 46 -11.70 -3.70 -6.18
CA ILE A 46 -11.40 -4.28 -7.49
C ILE A 46 -10.04 -4.97 -7.46
N ARG A 47 -8.99 -4.31 -6.95
CA ARG A 47 -7.64 -4.89 -6.84
C ARG A 47 -7.63 -6.15 -5.99
N ASN A 48 -8.34 -6.16 -4.86
CA ASN A 48 -8.46 -7.34 -4.01
C ASN A 48 -9.19 -8.50 -4.70
N SER A 49 -10.24 -8.20 -5.47
CA SER A 49 -10.95 -9.22 -6.24
C SER A 49 -10.03 -9.89 -7.27
N TYR A 50 -9.27 -9.11 -8.04
CA TYR A 50 -8.27 -9.66 -8.96
C TYR A 50 -7.16 -10.42 -8.23
N ALA A 51 -6.69 -9.90 -7.09
CA ALA A 51 -5.64 -10.56 -6.30
C ALA A 51 -6.10 -11.92 -5.74
N ARG A 52 -7.38 -12.04 -5.35
CA ARG A 52 -7.99 -13.30 -4.95
C ARG A 52 -8.01 -14.31 -6.10
N LEU A 53 -8.45 -13.87 -7.29
CA LEU A 53 -8.46 -14.73 -8.49
C LEU A 53 -7.06 -15.17 -8.92
N ALA A 54 -6.04 -14.35 -8.65
CA ALA A 54 -4.65 -14.65 -8.95
C ALA A 54 -3.96 -15.54 -7.91
N SER A 55 -4.58 -15.79 -6.73
CA SER A 55 -3.88 -16.46 -5.61
C SER A 55 -3.35 -17.85 -5.98
N GLU A 56 -4.04 -18.57 -6.86
CA GLU A 56 -3.69 -19.92 -7.32
C GLU A 56 -2.88 -19.95 -8.62
N ARG A 57 -2.63 -18.78 -9.24
CA ARG A 57 -1.92 -18.69 -10.52
C ARG A 57 -0.47 -18.31 -10.30
N ALA A 58 0.46 -19.20 -10.66
CA ALA A 58 1.89 -19.04 -10.38
C ALA A 58 2.53 -17.78 -11.03
N ASP A 59 1.98 -17.30 -12.14
CA ASP A 59 2.58 -16.27 -12.99
C ASP A 59 1.80 -14.94 -12.98
N VAL A 60 0.82 -14.79 -12.09
CA VAL A 60 -0.05 -13.61 -11.99
C VAL A 60 0.05 -12.96 -10.62
N CYS A 61 0.25 -11.64 -10.63
CA CYS A 61 0.31 -10.80 -9.44
C CYS A 61 -0.54 -9.52 -9.65
N PRO A 62 -1.04 -8.88 -8.58
CA PRO A 62 -0.86 -9.20 -7.15
C PRO A 62 -1.65 -10.45 -6.71
N LYS A 63 -1.38 -10.95 -5.50
CA LYS A 63 -2.06 -12.10 -4.88
C LYS A 63 -2.67 -11.71 -3.54
N LEU A 64 -3.84 -12.25 -3.22
CA LEU A 64 -4.45 -12.12 -1.90
C LEU A 64 -4.16 -13.37 -1.06
N ILE A 65 -3.67 -13.16 0.15
CA ILE A 65 -3.57 -14.21 1.17
C ILE A 65 -4.79 -14.07 2.07
N GLU A 66 -5.63 -15.10 2.08
CA GLU A 66 -6.78 -15.17 2.98
C GLU A 66 -6.27 -15.59 4.36
N GLU A 67 -6.38 -14.70 5.35
CA GLU A 67 -5.91 -14.97 6.70
C GLU A 67 -6.88 -15.89 7.46
N GLN A 68 -6.38 -16.95 8.09
CA GLN A 68 -7.16 -17.85 8.96
C GLN A 68 -6.54 -17.95 10.37
N GLY A 69 -6.07 -16.83 10.93
CA GLY A 69 -5.35 -16.80 12.20
C GLY A 69 -3.89 -17.25 12.05
N SER A 70 -3.36 -17.98 13.05
CA SER A 70 -2.03 -18.62 12.94
C SER A 70 -2.02 -19.62 11.78
N GLN A 71 -1.18 -19.37 10.77
CA GLN A 71 -1.04 -20.26 9.62
C GLN A 71 0.33 -20.14 8.94
N VAL A 72 0.69 -21.20 8.23
CA VAL A 72 1.82 -21.23 7.30
C VAL A 72 1.27 -21.29 5.89
N ILE A 73 1.65 -20.32 5.07
CA ILE A 73 1.31 -20.24 3.66
C ILE A 73 2.54 -20.61 2.84
N GLU A 74 2.46 -21.72 2.14
CA GLU A 74 3.51 -22.16 1.22
C GLU A 74 3.03 -22.02 -0.23
N ARG A 75 3.84 -21.36 -1.06
CA ARG A 75 3.65 -21.31 -2.51
C ARG A 75 4.93 -21.81 -3.17
N VAL A 76 4.79 -22.80 -4.04
CA VAL A 76 5.90 -23.51 -4.68
C VAL A 76 5.83 -23.28 -6.18
N ALA A 77 6.99 -23.13 -6.82
CA ALA A 77 7.14 -22.90 -8.26
C ALA A 77 6.37 -21.67 -8.76
N GLU A 78 6.35 -20.60 -7.96
CA GLU A 78 5.86 -19.29 -8.38
C GLU A 78 6.80 -18.69 -9.42
N VAL A 79 6.26 -17.84 -10.31
CA VAL A 79 7.00 -17.23 -11.42
C VAL A 79 6.85 -15.72 -11.37
N MET A 80 7.96 -15.03 -11.15
CA MET A 80 8.00 -13.57 -11.19
C MET A 80 8.16 -13.10 -12.65
N VAL A 81 7.03 -12.87 -13.32
CA VAL A 81 7.00 -12.37 -14.71
C VAL A 81 7.34 -10.87 -14.76
N ASN A 82 6.74 -10.06 -13.89
CA ASN A 82 7.02 -8.63 -13.76
C ASN A 82 8.25 -8.35 -12.87
N ASP A 83 8.56 -7.10 -12.59
CA ASP A 83 9.70 -6.75 -11.71
C ASP A 83 9.48 -7.13 -10.24
N TYR A 84 8.21 -7.33 -9.86
CA TYR A 84 7.81 -7.69 -8.51
C TYR A 84 6.49 -8.48 -8.51
N CYS A 85 6.21 -9.10 -7.37
CA CYS A 85 4.90 -9.65 -7.03
C CYS A 85 4.48 -9.13 -5.66
N ASP A 86 3.29 -8.52 -5.59
CA ASP A 86 2.72 -8.06 -4.34
C ASP A 86 1.77 -9.11 -3.76
N TYR A 87 1.91 -9.36 -2.46
CA TYR A 87 1.03 -10.16 -1.64
C TYR A 87 0.25 -9.24 -0.72
N PHE A 88 -1.07 -9.26 -0.84
CA PHE A 88 -1.98 -8.53 0.04
C PHE A 88 -2.44 -9.43 1.17
N LEU A 89 -2.45 -8.89 2.37
CA LEU A 89 -2.85 -9.58 3.58
C LEU A 89 -3.52 -8.59 4.54
N TYR A 90 -4.37 -9.11 5.41
CA TYR A 90 -5.13 -8.34 6.39
C TYR A 90 -4.93 -8.92 7.79
N PRO A 91 -3.67 -8.92 8.29
CA PRO A 91 -3.30 -9.55 9.55
C PRO A 91 -3.91 -8.83 10.75
N ARG A 92 -4.23 -9.57 11.81
CA ARG A 92 -4.67 -9.01 13.11
C ARG A 92 -3.54 -8.28 13.83
N GLU A 93 -3.88 -7.18 14.48
CA GLU A 93 -2.95 -6.45 15.34
C GLU A 93 -2.35 -7.39 16.40
N GLY A 94 -1.03 -7.30 16.61
CA GLY A 94 -0.30 -8.13 17.55
C GLY A 94 0.20 -9.46 16.99
N GLN A 95 -0.22 -9.88 15.79
CA GLN A 95 0.37 -11.02 15.10
C GLN A 95 1.80 -10.76 14.65
N HIS A 96 2.54 -11.83 14.42
CA HIS A 96 3.87 -11.81 13.85
C HIS A 96 3.87 -12.44 12.46
N ILE A 97 4.48 -11.75 11.50
CA ILE A 97 4.67 -12.21 10.13
C ILE A 97 6.15 -12.51 9.92
N SER A 98 6.46 -13.64 9.30
CA SER A 98 7.78 -13.92 8.76
C SER A 98 7.66 -14.39 7.31
N VAL A 99 8.66 -14.08 6.50
CA VAL A 99 8.70 -14.40 5.08
C VAL A 99 10.06 -14.98 4.75
N ALA A 100 10.07 -16.12 4.08
CA ALA A 100 11.26 -16.76 3.56
C ALA A 100 11.09 -17.10 2.08
N THR A 101 12.15 -16.96 1.30
CA THR A 101 12.21 -17.38 -0.10
C THR A 101 13.36 -18.35 -0.30
N ASN A 102 13.21 -19.29 -1.24
CA ASN A 102 14.29 -20.23 -1.59
C ASN A 102 15.34 -19.60 -2.54
N ASN A 103 15.09 -18.40 -3.04
CA ASN A 103 15.90 -17.74 -4.05
C ASN A 103 16.55 -16.47 -3.48
N ARG A 104 17.86 -16.51 -3.28
CA ARG A 104 18.67 -15.40 -2.74
C ARG A 104 18.68 -14.13 -3.61
N GLN A 105 18.18 -14.20 -4.84
CA GLN A 105 18.03 -13.05 -5.72
C GLN A 105 16.69 -12.34 -5.53
N ILE A 106 15.88 -12.76 -4.56
CA ILE A 106 14.60 -12.13 -4.24
C ILE A 106 14.71 -11.44 -2.89
N GLU A 107 14.35 -10.18 -2.87
CA GLU A 107 14.13 -9.42 -1.65
C GLU A 107 12.64 -9.43 -1.28
N ALA A 108 12.35 -9.60 0.01
CA ALA A 108 11.01 -9.55 0.56
C ALA A 108 10.88 -8.34 1.50
N LEU A 109 10.05 -7.38 1.10
CA LEU A 109 9.81 -6.16 1.86
C LEU A 109 8.33 -6.04 2.22
N LEU A 110 8.02 -5.66 3.46
CA LEU A 110 6.76 -5.00 3.75
C LEU A 110 6.89 -3.57 3.21
N ILE A 111 5.93 -3.13 2.40
CA ILE A 111 5.90 -1.77 1.85
C ILE A 111 4.69 -0.96 2.34
N VAL A 112 3.69 -1.63 2.91
CA VAL A 112 2.52 -1.02 3.55
C VAL A 112 2.21 -1.83 4.82
N PRO A 113 1.94 -1.19 5.97
CA PRO A 113 1.89 0.26 6.18
C PRO A 113 3.28 0.89 6.41
N ALA A 114 4.30 0.09 6.69
CA ALA A 114 5.65 0.55 6.97
C ALA A 114 6.68 -0.27 6.17
N LEU A 115 7.83 0.36 5.89
CA LEU A 115 8.95 -0.33 5.26
C LEU A 115 9.63 -1.27 6.26
N HIS A 116 9.60 -2.58 6.01
CA HIS A 116 10.31 -3.58 6.80
C HIS A 116 10.97 -4.60 5.88
N ASN A 117 12.25 -4.90 6.10
CA ASN A 117 12.96 -5.94 5.36
C ASN A 117 12.91 -7.26 6.12
N PHE A 118 12.27 -8.29 5.56
CA PHE A 118 12.14 -9.58 6.20
C PHE A 118 13.46 -10.35 6.34
N ALA A 119 14.53 -9.94 5.64
CA ALA A 119 15.88 -10.43 5.89
C ALA A 119 16.41 -10.04 7.29
N ASN A 120 15.83 -9.02 7.92
CA ASN A 120 16.17 -8.58 9.28
C ASN A 120 15.30 -9.24 10.37
N GLY A 121 14.50 -10.25 10.00
CA GLY A 121 13.61 -10.96 10.90
C GLY A 121 12.13 -10.66 10.67
N GLY A 122 11.28 -11.24 11.53
CA GLY A 122 9.84 -11.08 11.43
C GLY A 122 9.35 -9.66 11.75
N TYR A 123 8.13 -9.36 11.31
CA TYR A 123 7.43 -8.11 11.54
C TYR A 123 6.29 -8.31 12.55
N LYS A 124 6.21 -7.43 13.56
CA LYS A 124 5.06 -7.36 14.46
C LYS A 124 4.01 -6.44 13.86
N VAL A 125 2.80 -6.95 13.68
CA VAL A 125 1.67 -6.20 13.13
C VAL A 125 1.19 -5.16 14.14
N MET A 126 1.18 -3.91 13.70
CA MET A 126 0.89 -2.75 14.55
C MET A 126 -0.50 -2.16 14.35
N SER A 127 -1.21 -2.53 13.27
CA SER A 127 -2.60 -2.14 13.03
C SER A 127 -3.35 -3.19 12.23
N TYR A 128 -4.67 -3.24 12.38
CA TYR A 128 -5.55 -4.13 11.61
C TYR A 128 -5.94 -3.50 10.27
N ASP A 129 -4.95 -3.34 9.38
CA ASP A 129 -5.12 -2.75 8.05
C ASP A 129 -4.52 -3.62 6.94
N LYS A 130 -4.70 -3.19 5.70
CA LYS A 130 -4.03 -3.80 4.54
C LYS A 130 -2.52 -3.76 4.72
N HIS A 131 -1.89 -4.92 4.63
CA HIS A 131 -0.45 -5.06 4.56
C HIS A 131 -0.08 -5.55 3.16
N ILE A 132 1.00 -5.00 2.61
CA ILE A 132 1.52 -5.38 1.30
C ILE A 132 2.96 -5.84 1.45
N ILE A 133 3.19 -7.13 1.19
CA ILE A 133 4.52 -7.71 1.09
C ILE A 133 4.89 -7.76 -0.39
N ARG A 134 5.94 -7.07 -0.76
CA ARG A 134 6.50 -7.07 -2.12
C ARG A 134 7.68 -8.02 -2.18
N LEU A 135 7.62 -8.97 -3.11
CA LEU A 135 8.78 -9.72 -3.56
C LEU A 135 9.33 -9.06 -4.82
N SER A 136 10.61 -8.71 -4.84
CA SER A 136 11.27 -8.10 -5.99
C SER A 136 12.61 -8.73 -6.27
N TYR A 137 13.01 -8.72 -7.54
CA TYR A 137 14.34 -9.17 -7.92
C TYR A 137 15.42 -8.18 -7.42
N ASN A 138 16.42 -8.71 -6.72
CA ASN A 138 17.57 -8.00 -6.16
C ASN A 138 18.89 -8.76 -6.46
N GLY A 139 19.01 -9.32 -7.66
CA GLY A 139 20.23 -10.00 -8.11
C GLY A 139 21.24 -9.04 -8.77
N ALA A 140 22.51 -9.44 -8.79
CA ALA A 140 23.61 -8.61 -9.33
C ALA A 140 23.60 -8.46 -10.87
N THR A 141 22.81 -9.28 -11.58
CA THR A 141 22.69 -9.27 -13.05
C THR A 141 21.29 -8.86 -13.49
N TYR A 142 21.01 -8.82 -14.80
CA TYR A 142 19.63 -8.66 -15.28
C TYR A 142 18.71 -9.78 -14.76
N LYS A 143 17.46 -9.40 -14.46
CA LYS A 143 16.41 -10.33 -14.06
C LYS A 143 16.12 -11.31 -15.22
N PRO A 144 16.10 -12.64 -14.98
CA PRO A 144 15.59 -13.59 -15.97
C PRO A 144 14.13 -13.29 -16.34
N GLN A 145 13.74 -13.57 -17.58
CA GLN A 145 12.35 -13.34 -18.03
C GLN A 145 11.33 -14.03 -17.11
N ASN A 146 11.60 -15.29 -16.76
CA ASN A 146 10.83 -16.08 -15.81
C ASN A 146 11.74 -16.45 -14.63
N LEU A 147 11.65 -15.69 -13.54
CA LEU A 147 12.37 -15.99 -12.31
C LEU A 147 11.48 -16.85 -11.41
N ASN A 148 11.86 -18.11 -11.24
CA ASN A 148 11.12 -19.03 -10.38
C ASN A 148 11.53 -18.87 -8.91
N TYR A 149 10.56 -19.04 -8.02
CA TYR A 149 10.78 -19.00 -6.59
C TYR A 149 9.72 -19.78 -5.81
N ASP A 150 10.10 -20.19 -4.61
CA ASP A 150 9.18 -20.65 -3.58
C ASP A 150 9.16 -19.59 -2.47
N ILE A 151 7.99 -19.42 -1.86
CA ILE A 151 7.79 -18.53 -0.72
C ILE A 151 7.07 -19.28 0.40
N VAL A 152 7.57 -19.09 1.61
CA VAL A 152 6.90 -19.48 2.84
C VAL A 152 6.61 -18.21 3.64
N MET A 153 5.35 -17.97 3.93
CA MET A 153 4.91 -16.92 4.85
C MET A 153 4.30 -17.57 6.09
N THR A 154 4.77 -17.18 7.27
CA THR A 154 4.17 -17.62 8.53
C THR A 154 3.53 -16.42 9.21
N ILE A 155 2.25 -16.55 9.53
CA ILE A 155 1.49 -15.61 10.36
C ILE A 155 1.21 -16.35 11.67
N SER A 156 1.55 -15.75 12.80
CA SER A 156 1.41 -16.38 14.12
C SER A 156 0.90 -15.40 15.15
N ASP A 157 0.01 -15.87 16.02
CA ASP A 157 -0.37 -15.16 17.23
C ASP A 157 0.80 -15.21 18.24
N ASN A 158 1.03 -14.13 19.00
CA ASN A 158 2.12 -14.08 20.00
C ASN A 158 1.98 -15.14 21.13
N SER A 159 0.81 -15.78 21.25
CA SER A 159 0.54 -16.83 22.25
C SER A 159 1.29 -18.14 21.99
N ASP A 160 1.80 -18.37 20.78
CA ASP A 160 2.37 -19.67 20.40
C ASP A 160 3.80 -19.89 20.95
N LYS A 161 4.33 -18.93 21.73
CA LYS A 161 5.63 -19.01 22.41
C LYS A 161 5.56 -19.13 23.95
N GLU A 162 4.37 -19.22 24.55
CA GLU A 162 4.25 -19.30 26.01
C GLU A 162 4.26 -20.73 26.58
N TYR A 163 4.41 -21.76 25.73
CA TYR A 163 4.56 -23.16 26.16
C TYR A 163 5.66 -23.87 25.36
N SER A 164 6.93 -23.62 25.70
CA SER A 164 8.05 -24.51 25.38
C SER A 164 9.09 -24.47 26.48
#